data_AF-A0A447GK96-F1
#
_entry.id   AF-A0A447GK96-F1
#
_cell.length_a   1.000
_cell.length_b   1.000
_cell.length_c   1.000
_cell.angle_alpha   90.00
_cell.angle_beta   90.00
_cell.angle_gamma   90.00
#
_symmetry.space_group_name_H-M   'P 1'
#
loop_
_entity.id
_entity.type
_entity.pdbx_description
1 polymer ?
#
loop_
_entity_poly.entity_id
_entity_poly.type
_entity_poly.pdbx_seq_one_letter_code
_entity_poly.pdbx_strand_id
1 'polypeptide(L)'
;MAIATLVVVLGLCIAAITALSMQLRCIDAAREAARLAGRGDERLAVEIARRIAPPGAQIQLRRDGEFLVASVTTHSKILPHLEIAADAVAAAEPQ
;
A
#
# COMPACT_ATOMS: atom_id res chain seq x y z
N MET A 1 -13.27 -10.75 35.61
CA MET A 1 -11.97 -10.74 34.91
C MET A 1 -11.99 -11.45 33.56
N ALA A 2 -12.64 -12.62 33.41
CA ALA A 2 -12.72 -13.35 32.12
C ALA A 2 -13.32 -12.55 30.95
N ILE A 3 -14.38 -11.77 31.19
CA ILE A 3 -14.99 -10.92 30.15
C ILE A 3 -14.04 -9.80 29.75
N ALA A 4 -13.34 -9.19 30.71
CA ALA A 4 -12.40 -8.11 30.44
C ALA A 4 -11.21 -8.60 29.58
N THR A 5 -10.66 -9.78 29.86
CA THR A 5 -9.63 -10.39 29.02
C THR A 5 -10.14 -10.71 27.62
N LEU A 6 -11.36 -11.23 27.49
CA LEU A 6 -11.99 -11.48 26.18
C LEU A 6 -12.14 -10.20 25.35
N VAL A 7 -12.60 -9.11 25.97
CA VAL A 7 -12.74 -7.81 25.29
C VAL A 7 -11.38 -7.27 24.85
N VAL A 8 -10.35 -7.38 25.68
CA VAL A 8 -8.99 -6.95 25.33
C VAL A 8 -8.42 -7.77 24.17
N VAL A 9 -8.55 -9.10 24.21
CA VAL A 9 -8.08 -9.99 23.13
C VAL A 9 -8.83 -9.68 21.82
N LEU A 10 -10.14 -9.49 21.87
CA LEU A 10 -10.93 -9.12 20.70
C LEU A 10 -10.49 -7.77 20.13
N GLY A 11 -10.26 -6.77 20.98
CA GLY A 11 -9.74 -5.47 20.57
C GLY A 11 -8.37 -5.57 19.88
N LEU A 12 -7.47 -6.39 20.41
CA LEU A 12 -6.17 -6.70 19.80
C LEU A 12 -6.31 -7.40 18.45
N CYS A 13 -7.19 -8.40 18.33
CA CYS A 13 -7.47 -9.07 17.07
C CYS A 13 -8.00 -8.09 16.02
N ILE A 14 -8.97 -7.24 16.37
CA ILE A 14 -9.52 -6.23 15.47
C ILE A 14 -8.41 -5.27 15.03
N ALA A 15 -7.63 -4.73 15.96
CA ALA A 15 -6.51 -3.83 15.67
C ALA A 15 -5.51 -4.46 14.70
N ALA A 16 -5.11 -5.71 14.94
CA ALA A 16 -4.21 -6.47 14.06
C ALA A 16 -4.81 -6.68 12.66
N ILE A 17 -6.10 -7.04 12.55
CA ILE A 17 -6.78 -7.22 11.26
C ILE A 17 -6.83 -5.89 10.48
N THR A 18 -7.12 -4.77 11.14
CA THR A 18 -7.09 -3.45 10.48
C THR A 18 -5.69 -3.08 9.99
N ALA A 19 -4.65 -3.34 10.80
CA ALA A 19 -3.28 -3.09 10.40
C ALA A 19 -2.89 -3.93 9.17
N LEU A 20 -3.17 -5.24 9.21
CA LEU A 20 -2.93 -6.16 8.10
C LEU A 20 -3.71 -5.77 6.85
N SER A 21 -4.97 -5.35 6.98
CA SER A 21 -5.80 -4.92 5.86
C SER A 21 -5.24 -3.66 5.19
N MET A 22 -4.70 -2.72 5.98
CA MET A 22 -4.05 -1.52 5.47
C MET A 22 -2.75 -1.87 4.72
N GLN A 23 -1.98 -2.83 5.25
CA GLN A 23 -0.75 -3.31 4.64
C GLN A 23 -1.00 -4.07 3.33
N LEU A 24 -2.00 -4.97 3.31
CA LEU A 24 -2.41 -5.70 2.11
C LEU A 24 -2.89 -4.75 1.01
N ARG A 25 -3.71 -3.73 1.36
CA ARG A 25 -4.15 -2.72 0.40
C ARG A 25 -3.01 -1.89 -0.19
N CYS A 26 -1.97 -1.59 0.59
CA CYS A 26 -0.79 -0.92 0.08
C CYS A 26 0.00 -1.83 -0.89
N ILE A 27 0.12 -3.13 -0.59
CA ILE A 27 0.78 -4.11 -1.47
C ILE A 27 0.01 -4.28 -2.78
N ASP A 28 -1.32 -4.42 -2.73
CA ASP A 28 -2.16 -4.57 -3.92
C ASP A 28 -2.13 -3.29 -4.78
N ALA A 29 -2.19 -2.11 -4.16
CA ALA A 29 -2.07 -0.83 -4.86
C ALA A 29 -0.72 -0.71 -5.59
N ALA A 30 0.38 -1.04 -4.90
CA ALA A 30 1.72 -0.99 -5.47
C ALA A 30 1.85 -1.97 -6.65
N ARG A 31 1.32 -3.20 -6.50
CA ARG A 31 1.36 -4.22 -7.55
C ARG A 31 0.60 -3.81 -8.81
N GLU A 32 -0.61 -3.27 -8.66
CA GLU A 32 -1.42 -2.82 -9.80
C GLU A 32 -0.78 -1.59 -10.49
N ALA A 33 -0.21 -0.67 -9.70
CA ALA A 33 0.50 0.50 -10.21
C ALA A 33 1.75 0.09 -11.02
N ALA A 34 2.55 -0.84 -10.50
CA ALA A 34 3.73 -1.34 -11.21
C ALA A 34 3.33 -2.00 -12.53
N ARG A 35 2.29 -2.84 -12.53
CA ARG A 35 1.79 -3.51 -13.76
C ARG A 35 1.30 -2.51 -14.81
N LEU A 36 0.58 -1.47 -14.42
CA LEU A 36 0.09 -0.44 -15.35
C LEU A 36 1.19 0.48 -15.85
N ALA A 37 2.14 0.83 -14.97
CA ALA A 37 3.34 1.57 -15.37
C ALA A 37 4.15 0.76 -16.39
N GLY A 38 4.31 -0.56 -16.17
CA GLY A 38 4.95 -1.48 -17.11
C GLY A 38 4.38 -1.45 -18.52
N ARG A 39 3.10 -1.12 -18.67
CA ARG A 39 2.41 -0.95 -19.98
C ARG A 39 2.62 0.41 -20.63
N GLY A 40 3.38 1.31 -19.99
CA GLY A 40 3.63 2.67 -20.45
C GLY A 40 2.58 3.70 -20.04
N ASP A 41 1.58 3.32 -19.24
CA ASP A 41 0.45 4.17 -18.87
C ASP A 41 0.58 4.71 -17.43
N GLU A 42 1.70 5.40 -17.16
CA GLU A 42 2.09 5.89 -15.83
C GLU A 42 1.04 6.79 -15.17
N ARG A 43 0.31 7.60 -15.96
CA ARG A 43 -0.75 8.48 -15.44
C ARG A 43 -1.93 7.70 -14.87
N LEU A 44 -2.37 6.66 -15.58
CA LEU A 44 -3.47 5.79 -15.17
C LEU A 44 -3.06 4.92 -13.97
N ALA A 45 -1.79 4.48 -13.94
CA ALA A 45 -1.21 3.77 -12.80
C ALA A 45 -1.29 4.59 -11.50
N VAL A 46 -0.90 5.87 -11.54
CA VAL A 46 -0.98 6.78 -10.36
C VAL A 46 -2.42 7.02 -9.94
N GLU A 47 -3.35 7.20 -10.89
CA GLU A 47 -4.76 7.44 -10.57
C GLU A 47 -5.42 6.24 -9.87
N ILE A 48 -5.20 5.02 -10.39
CA ILE A 48 -5.71 3.80 -9.78
C ILE A 48 -5.05 3.56 -8.41
N ALA A 49 -3.74 3.75 -8.31
CA ALA A 49 -3.03 3.61 -7.04
C ALA A 49 -3.59 4.56 -5.97
N ARG A 50 -3.94 5.81 -6.31
CA ARG A 50 -4.58 6.76 -5.37
C ARG A 50 -5.96 6.30 -4.91
N ARG A 51 -6.75 5.65 -5.78
CA ARG A 51 -8.07 5.12 -5.40
C ARG A 51 -7.99 3.96 -4.40
N ILE A 52 -6.95 3.14 -4.52
CA ILE A 52 -6.76 1.97 -3.66
C ILE A 52 -6.05 2.37 -2.36
N ALA A 53 -5.09 3.29 -2.44
CA ALA A 53 -4.27 3.73 -1.32
C ALA A 53 -5.10 4.42 -0.22
N PRO A 54 -4.65 4.33 1.05
CA PRO A 54 -5.28 5.02 2.15
C PRO A 54 -5.19 6.56 2.03
N PRO A 55 -6.12 7.31 2.63
CA PRO A 55 -6.15 8.77 2.53
C PRO A 55 -4.88 9.39 3.13
N GLY A 56 -4.25 10.29 2.37
CA GLY A 56 -2.98 10.92 2.74
C GLY A 56 -1.73 10.13 2.32
N ALA A 57 -1.88 9.03 1.57
CA ALA A 57 -0.75 8.33 0.98
C ALA A 57 -0.08 9.14 -0.14
N GLN A 58 1.25 9.15 -0.14
CA GLN A 58 2.08 9.62 -1.23
C GLN A 58 2.42 8.45 -2.16
N ILE A 59 2.42 8.71 -3.47
CA ILE A 59 2.67 7.70 -4.49
C ILE A 59 3.78 8.21 -5.39
N GLN A 60 4.86 7.45 -5.51
CA GLN A 60 5.97 7.71 -6.42
C GLN A 60 6.12 6.56 -7.41
N LEU A 61 6.34 6.91 -8.67
CA LEU A 61 6.78 5.97 -9.70
C LEU A 61 8.21 6.33 -10.08
N ARG A 62 9.08 5.32 -10.16
CA ARG A 62 10.47 5.46 -10.57
C ARG A 62 10.78 4.40 -11.61
N ARG A 63 11.40 4.80 -12.70
CA ARG A 63 11.94 3.87 -13.70
C ARG A 63 13.39 3.54 -13.34
N ASP A 64 13.69 2.25 -13.27
CA ASP A 64 15.02 1.70 -13.00
C ASP A 64 15.39 0.72 -14.12
N GLY A 65 16.03 1.24 -15.16
CA GLY A 65 16.33 0.50 -16.38
C GLY A 65 15.06 -0.03 -17.08
N GLU A 66 14.99 -1.35 -17.19
CA GLU A 66 13.85 -2.10 -17.74
C GLU A 66 12.71 -2.30 -16.74
N PHE A 67 12.83 -1.79 -15.51
CA PHE A 67 11.83 -1.96 -14.46
C PHE A 67 11.17 -0.63 -14.08
N LEU A 68 9.92 -0.70 -13.64
CA LEU A 68 9.14 0.38 -13.05
C LEU A 68 8.80 0.01 -11.61
N VAL A 69 9.25 0.86 -10.70
CA VAL A 69 9.07 0.74 -9.26
C VAL A 69 7.98 1.71 -8.81
N ALA A 70 6.92 1.19 -8.20
CA ALA A 70 5.86 1.94 -7.57
C ALA A 70 6.01 1.89 -6.06
N SER A 71 6.20 3.06 -5.44
CA SER A 71 6.31 3.24 -3.99
C SER A 71 5.09 3.97 -3.46
N VAL A 72 4.44 3.39 -2.45
CA VAL A 72 3.31 3.99 -1.74
C VAL A 72 3.68 4.16 -0.28
N THR A 73 3.73 5.40 0.19
CA THR A 73 4.03 5.76 1.59
C THR A 73 2.83 6.41 2.24
N THR A 74 2.50 6.02 3.46
CA THR A 74 1.41 6.62 4.23
C THR A 74 1.77 6.66 5.71
N HIS A 75 1.31 7.69 6.41
CA HIS A 75 1.45 7.77 7.86
C HIS A 75 0.22 7.17 8.54
N SER A 76 0.45 6.31 9.54
CA SER A 76 -0.66 5.78 10.33
C SER A 76 -1.30 6.90 11.15
N LYS A 77 -2.63 7.05 11.03
CA LYS A 77 -3.38 7.99 11.88
C LYS A 77 -3.38 7.60 13.36
N ILE A 78 -3.14 6.33 13.66
CA ILE A 78 -3.16 5.77 15.02
C ILE A 78 -1.77 5.86 15.66
N LEU A 79 -0.71 5.72 14.86
CA LEU A 79 0.68 5.91 15.29
C LEU A 79 1.37 6.91 14.34
N PRO A 80 1.30 8.22 14.62
CA PRO A 80 1.81 9.25 13.70
C PRO A 80 3.34 9.21 13.47
N HIS A 81 4.08 8.45 14.28
CA HIS A 81 5.52 8.22 14.09
C HIS A 81 5.83 6.95 13.29
N LEU A 82 4.81 6.17 12.92
CA LEU A 82 4.97 4.97 12.12
C LEU A 82 4.61 5.27 10.66
N GLU A 83 5.64 5.30 9.83
CA GLU A 83 5.49 5.33 8.38
C GLU A 83 5.27 3.91 7.86
N ILE A 84 4.23 3.74 7.05
CA ILE A 84 3.92 2.50 6.35
C ILE A 84 4.28 2.73 4.89
N ALA A 85 5.33 2.06 4.43
CA ALA A 85 5.78 2.07 3.04
C ALA A 85 5.53 0.70 2.40
N ALA A 86 5.15 0.70 1.13
CA ALA A 86 5.09 -0.50 0.30
C ALA A 86 5.67 -0.19 -1.08
N ASP A 87 6.57 -1.05 -1.55
CA ASP A 87 7.19 -0.97 -2.87
C ASP A 87 6.78 -2.18 -3.72
N ALA A 88 6.54 -1.94 -5.01
CA ALA A 88 6.31 -2.99 -5.99
C ALA A 88 7.05 -2.67 -7.29
N VAL A 89 7.49 -3.71 -8.00
CA VAL A 89 8.29 -3.60 -9.21
C VAL A 89 7.64 -4.39 -10.34
N ALA A 90 7.64 -3.85 -11.55
CA ALA A 90 7.25 -4.55 -12.77
C ALA A 90 8.22 -4.26 -13.90
N ALA A 91 8.43 -5.22 -14.79
CA ALA A 91 9.19 -4.96 -16.02
C ALA A 91 8.37 -4.07 -16.98
N ALA A 92 9.05 -3.20 -17.70
CA ALA A 92 8.48 -2.50 -18.85
C ALA A 92 8.22 -3.50 -19.97
N GLU A 93 7.02 -3.46 -20.56
CA GLU A 93 6.73 -4.26 -21.75
C GLU A 93 7.62 -3.74 -22.90
N PRO A 94 8.40 -4.62 -23.58
CA PRO A 94 9.13 -4.24 -24.77
C PRO A 94 8.12 -3.94 -25.89
N GLN A 95 8.27 -2.78 -26.54
CA GLN A 95 7.44 -2.36 -27.67
C GLN A 95 7.73 -3.18 -28.94
#